data_AF-A0A957UWB7-F1
#
_entry.id   AF-A0A957UWB7-F1
#
_cell.length_a   1.000
_cell.length_b   1.000
_cell.length_c   1.000
_cell.angle_alpha   90.00
_cell.angle_beta   90.00
_cell.angle_gamma   90.00
#
_symmetry.space_group_name_H-M   'P 1'
#
loop_
_entity.id
_entity.type
_entity.pdbx_description
1 polymer ?
#
loop_
_entity_poly.entity_id
_entity_poly.type
_entity_poly.pdbx_seq_one_letter_code
_entity_poly.pdbx_strand_id
1 'polypeptide(L)'
;LAAVLVAFSPQFLFLSASINNDNLVTACCTAGLWLCLHLLQRRDPHAPPQMAAPTVSHLLLLGLLAGAAALSKLSGLLLCGLVALTLIYIGWQRRTTWSSVLWHVGRWGLVSGGVALLVAGWWFVRNWWLFGDPLALTAMFDILPRRPEPPTWAELQARAQGVWRSYWAVFGWFNVVAAEWFYHIYTALSLVGLAGFLLARPLNWLRTAHRQVSITRQRLPAIMLLLIWIGVTLLSLWQWAQMRYPQGRLLFPATGAFAIVLAVGLVSWLPRRRQGWTIGGLAALLWALAVLAPLRWIAPVYAPTPLAAASAIATPVDVAFGGQLGLVGYELGADELHPGDALPLTLFWQADAAPARDYSIFVHLTDENDILQAQRDSFPDKGNRPTSQWPLHALIVDPHLITVPQTAPAPARLRLDVGVYDYASGARLPVGDADYWTLGYLSLQPPPGDGVFPNSLFVNFDEQIALVGFEFDRRSMQPGETLTLTLWWEALAAPPVDYKVFTHLVLPPEATWAQMDSDPQRGAAKTSTWQPGQQIEDTYELTLPANAPAGVYFVEIGLYDPDTNDRLTVNFSDKGVVLGQVRVE
;
A
#
# COMPACT_ATOMS: atom_id res chain seq x y z
N LEU A 1 9.29 24.87 18.12
CA LEU A 1 9.00 24.58 16.69
C LEU A 1 9.11 23.10 16.34
N ALA A 2 10.21 22.38 16.65
CA ALA A 2 10.28 20.94 16.35
C ALA A 2 9.10 20.14 16.93
N ALA A 3 8.77 20.35 18.21
CA ALA A 3 7.60 19.74 18.83
C ALA A 3 6.28 20.09 18.13
N VAL A 4 6.12 21.33 17.65
CA VAL A 4 4.94 21.81 16.92
C VAL A 4 4.80 21.10 15.56
N LEU A 5 5.91 20.92 14.84
CA LEU A 5 5.91 20.21 13.55
C LEU A 5 5.42 18.76 13.66
N VAL A 6 5.73 18.09 14.78
CA VAL A 6 5.28 16.73 15.03
C VAL A 6 3.85 16.72 15.59
N ALA A 7 3.59 17.52 16.63
CA ALA A 7 2.31 17.54 17.33
C ALA A 7 1.13 17.96 16.45
N PHE A 8 1.36 18.80 15.44
CA PHE A 8 0.36 19.23 14.48
C PHE A 8 0.59 18.63 13.07
N SER A 9 1.32 17.51 12.97
CA SER A 9 1.31 16.70 11.76
C SER A 9 0.00 15.90 11.70
N PRO A 10 -0.87 16.10 10.69
CA PRO A 10 -2.15 15.40 10.60
C PRO A 10 -1.99 13.88 10.56
N GLN A 11 -1.03 13.38 9.79
CA GLN A 11 -0.76 11.93 9.75
C GLN A 11 -0.32 11.39 11.10
N PHE A 12 0.54 12.12 11.81
CA PHE A 12 1.01 11.70 13.13
C PHE A 12 -0.14 11.65 14.13
N LEU A 13 -1.01 12.67 14.13
CA LEU A 13 -2.23 12.70 14.95
C LEU A 13 -3.17 11.56 14.60
N PHE A 14 -3.42 11.31 13.31
CA PHE A 14 -4.28 10.23 12.83
C PHE A 14 -3.78 8.85 13.28
N LEU A 15 -2.48 8.57 13.10
CA LEU A 15 -1.90 7.31 13.56
C LEU A 15 -1.91 7.20 15.08
N SER A 16 -1.64 8.30 15.79
CA SER A 16 -1.65 8.34 17.27
C SER A 16 -3.04 8.19 17.88
N ALA A 17 -4.11 8.40 17.10
CA ALA A 17 -5.50 8.20 17.54
C ALA A 17 -5.93 6.72 17.52
N SER A 18 -5.08 5.80 17.07
CA SER A 18 -5.35 4.36 17.01
C SER A 18 -4.29 3.54 17.75
N ILE A 19 -4.60 2.30 18.11
CA ILE A 19 -3.63 1.37 18.70
C ILE A 19 -2.85 0.72 17.56
N ASN A 20 -1.57 1.07 17.44
CA ASN A 20 -0.67 0.47 16.46
C ASN A 20 0.78 0.49 16.99
N ASN A 21 1.67 -0.22 16.30
CA ASN A 21 3.08 -0.29 16.64
C ASN A 21 3.91 0.95 16.24
N ASP A 22 3.40 1.78 15.33
CA ASP A 22 4.06 3.01 14.89
C ASP A 22 4.17 4.02 16.05
N ASN A 23 3.18 4.06 16.94
CA ASN A 23 3.17 4.97 18.09
C ASN A 23 4.33 4.68 19.06
N LEU A 24 4.47 3.42 19.49
CA LEU A 24 5.49 3.05 20.48
C LEU A 24 6.90 3.15 19.90
N VAL A 25 7.13 2.66 18.68
CA VAL A 25 8.46 2.78 18.04
C VAL A 25 8.87 4.23 17.84
N THR A 26 7.94 5.12 17.46
CA THR A 26 8.22 6.55 17.26
C THR A 26 8.59 7.23 18.56
N ALA A 27 7.85 6.94 19.64
CA ALA A 27 8.13 7.47 20.97
C ALA A 27 9.50 6.99 21.49
N CYS A 28 9.77 5.68 21.43
CA CYS A 28 11.03 5.10 21.89
C CYS A 28 12.24 5.60 21.10
N CYS A 29 12.14 5.65 19.76
CA CYS A 29 13.21 6.19 18.90
C CYS A 29 13.46 7.68 19.14
N THR A 30 12.42 8.48 19.30
CA THR A 30 12.58 9.92 19.58
C THR A 30 13.19 10.16 20.96
N ALA A 31 12.74 9.43 21.99
CA ALA A 31 13.29 9.52 23.35
C ALA A 31 14.75 9.00 23.41
N GLY A 32 15.04 7.90 22.72
CA GLY A 32 16.39 7.33 22.62
C GLY A 32 17.36 8.28 21.91
N LEU A 33 16.94 8.85 20.78
CA LEU A 33 17.71 9.89 20.08
C LEU A 33 17.95 11.10 20.98
N TRP A 34 16.93 11.60 21.68
CA TRP A 34 17.07 12.71 22.62
C TRP A 34 18.10 12.39 23.71
N LEU A 35 18.06 11.19 24.29
CA LEU A 35 18.98 10.77 25.35
C LEU A 35 20.42 10.65 24.83
N CYS A 36 20.60 10.12 23.62
CA CYS A 36 21.91 10.10 22.95
C CYS A 36 22.44 11.52 22.72
N LEU A 37 21.62 12.43 22.19
CA LEU A 37 21.99 13.82 21.98
C LEU A 37 22.31 14.54 23.30
N HIS A 38 21.56 14.25 24.36
CA HIS A 38 21.80 14.77 25.70
C HIS A 38 23.18 14.33 26.21
N LEU A 39 23.49 13.03 26.14
CA LEU A 39 24.80 12.50 26.51
C LEU A 39 25.94 13.12 25.68
N LEU A 40 25.73 13.36 24.39
CA LEU A 40 26.73 14.00 23.53
C LEU A 40 27.02 15.47 23.88
N GLN A 41 26.17 16.11 24.69
CA GLN A 41 26.30 17.50 25.10
C GLN A 41 26.74 17.66 26.56
N ARG A 42 26.70 16.60 27.37
CA ARG A 42 27.12 16.64 28.78
C ARG A 42 28.64 16.73 28.91
N ARG A 43 29.10 17.69 29.71
CA ARG A 43 30.52 17.90 30.04
C ARG A 43 30.80 17.50 31.48
N ASP A 44 32.01 17.01 31.71
CA ASP A 44 32.47 16.71 33.06
C ASP A 44 32.79 18.04 33.78
N PRO A 45 32.08 18.38 34.88
CA PRO A 45 32.33 19.61 35.62
C PRO A 45 33.68 19.60 36.35
N HIS A 46 34.28 18.42 36.56
CA HIS A 46 35.52 18.24 37.31
C HIS A 46 36.75 17.97 36.44
N ALA A 47 36.60 17.87 35.11
CA ALA A 47 37.70 17.63 34.18
C ALA A 47 37.49 18.30 32.80
N PRO A 48 38.00 19.53 32.58
CA PRO A 48 38.04 20.10 31.24
C PRO A 48 39.18 19.45 30.40
N PRO A 49 38.95 19.02 29.14
CA PRO A 49 37.77 19.17 28.27
C PRO A 49 37.07 17.83 27.96
N GLN A 50 36.82 16.96 28.94
CA GLN A 50 36.25 15.63 28.69
C GLN A 50 34.71 15.60 28.76
N MET A 51 34.08 14.70 27.99
CA MET A 51 32.64 14.45 28.07
C MET A 51 32.31 13.67 29.35
N ALA A 52 31.15 13.92 29.95
CA ALA A 52 30.72 13.18 31.13
C ALA A 52 30.43 11.71 30.79
N ALA A 53 30.67 10.81 31.74
CA ALA A 53 30.36 9.40 31.57
C ALA A 53 28.85 9.22 31.62
N PRO A 54 28.28 8.28 30.85
CA PRO A 54 26.90 7.87 31.07
C PRO A 54 26.79 7.25 32.46
N THR A 55 25.77 7.66 33.22
CA THR A 55 25.46 6.99 34.50
C THR A 55 24.72 5.69 34.24
N VAL A 56 24.66 4.79 35.23
CA VAL A 56 23.91 3.53 35.12
C VAL A 56 22.47 3.78 34.71
N SER A 57 21.79 4.79 35.28
CA SER A 57 20.42 5.15 34.91
C SER A 57 20.27 5.52 33.43
N HIS A 58 21.26 6.20 32.83
CA HIS A 58 21.24 6.49 31.39
C HIS A 58 21.33 5.20 30.58
N LEU A 59 22.22 4.27 30.98
CA LEU A 59 22.41 3.00 30.28
C LEU A 59 21.18 2.10 30.37
N LEU A 60 20.56 2.02 31.56
CA LEU A 60 19.31 1.28 31.77
C LEU A 60 18.19 1.86 30.90
N LEU A 61 18.04 3.19 30.87
CA LEU A 61 17.01 3.85 30.07
C LEU A 61 17.27 3.68 28.56
N LEU A 62 18.51 3.80 28.09
CA LEU A 62 18.88 3.53 26.69
C LEU A 62 18.55 2.09 26.31
N GLY A 63 18.87 1.12 27.16
CA GLY A 63 18.55 -0.29 26.94
C GLY A 63 17.04 -0.56 26.91
N LEU A 64 16.28 0.04 27.83
CA LEU A 64 14.83 -0.08 27.86
C LEU A 64 14.19 0.49 26.59
N LEU A 65 14.61 1.69 26.17
CA LEU A 65 14.09 2.33 24.95
C LEU A 65 14.47 1.57 23.69
N ALA A 66 15.71 1.07 23.59
CA ALA A 66 16.17 0.27 22.46
C ALA A 66 15.44 -1.08 22.36
N GLY A 67 15.28 -1.78 23.49
CA GLY A 67 14.51 -3.01 23.57
C GLY A 67 13.04 -2.79 23.22
N ALA A 68 12.39 -1.79 23.81
CA ALA A 68 10.99 -1.49 23.52
C ALA A 68 10.77 -1.08 22.05
N ALA A 69 11.69 -0.30 21.46
CA ALA A 69 11.64 0.05 20.04
C ALA A 69 11.74 -1.20 19.16
N ALA A 70 12.73 -2.07 19.42
CA ALA A 70 12.95 -3.30 18.66
C ALA A 70 11.78 -4.29 18.79
N LEU A 71 11.16 -4.38 19.96
CA LEU A 71 9.98 -5.22 20.20
C LEU A 71 8.73 -4.67 19.49
N SER A 72 8.62 -3.35 19.36
CA SER A 72 7.47 -2.70 18.72
C SER A 72 7.46 -2.92 17.21
N LYS A 73 8.61 -2.71 16.56
CA LYS A 73 8.73 -2.75 15.10
C LYS A 73 10.17 -3.01 14.69
N LEU A 74 10.35 -3.73 13.58
CA LEU A 74 11.69 -4.07 13.07
C LEU A 74 12.59 -2.84 12.85
N SER A 75 12.02 -1.73 12.36
CA SER A 75 12.74 -0.45 12.19
C SER A 75 13.27 0.13 13.51
N GLY A 76 12.69 -0.25 14.65
CA GLY A 76 13.16 0.15 15.97
C GLY A 76 14.49 -0.48 16.37
N LEU A 77 14.87 -1.61 15.78
CA LEU A 77 16.18 -2.26 16.00
C LEU A 77 17.36 -1.34 15.63
N LEU A 78 17.15 -0.42 14.68
CA LEU A 78 18.14 0.58 14.27
C LEU A 78 18.58 1.48 15.44
N LEU A 79 17.73 1.67 16.45
CA LEU A 79 18.06 2.44 17.65
C LEU A 79 19.23 1.81 18.42
N CYS A 80 19.34 0.47 18.46
CA CYS A 80 20.46 -0.22 19.10
C CYS A 80 21.81 0.22 18.50
N GLY A 81 21.88 0.33 17.17
CA GLY A 81 23.07 0.81 16.46
C GLY A 81 23.40 2.26 16.79
N LEU A 82 22.39 3.12 16.90
CA LEU A 82 22.56 4.53 17.27
C LEU A 82 23.08 4.68 18.71
N VAL A 83 22.56 3.87 19.64
CA VAL A 83 23.04 3.82 21.03
C VAL A 83 24.49 3.38 21.09
N ALA A 84 24.83 2.29 20.39
CA ALA A 84 26.20 1.78 20.34
C ALA A 84 27.17 2.84 19.79
N LEU A 85 26.82 3.48 18.67
CA LEU A 85 27.63 4.56 18.07
C LEU A 85 27.87 5.71 19.05
N THR A 86 26.82 6.10 19.80
CA THR A 86 26.92 7.17 20.80
C THR A 86 27.87 6.80 21.94
N LEU A 87 27.77 5.59 22.48
CA LEU A 87 28.62 5.10 23.56
C LEU A 87 30.08 4.95 23.10
N ILE A 88 30.31 4.44 21.88
CA ILE A 88 31.65 4.36 21.26
C ILE A 88 32.26 5.75 21.13
N TYR A 89 31.50 6.73 20.64
CA TYR A 89 32.00 8.10 20.49
C TYR A 89 32.36 8.74 21.83
N ILE A 90 31.54 8.55 22.88
CA ILE A 90 31.83 9.06 24.22
C ILE A 90 33.09 8.40 24.79
N GLY A 91 33.24 7.08 24.63
CA GLY A 91 34.44 6.35 25.06
C GLY A 91 35.69 6.84 24.32
N TRP A 92 35.57 7.08 23.02
CA TRP A 92 36.62 7.62 22.17
C TRP A 92 37.04 9.04 22.55
N GLN A 93 36.12 9.91 22.95
CA GLN A 93 36.44 11.27 23.41
C GLN A 93 37.13 11.28 24.78
N ARG A 94 36.93 10.25 25.60
CA ARG A 94 37.55 10.06 26.92
C ARG A 94 38.95 9.44 26.86
N ARG A 95 39.56 9.40 25.66
CA ARG A 95 40.82 8.72 25.36
C ARG A 95 41.93 8.96 26.39
N THR A 96 42.41 7.85 26.96
CA THR A 96 43.75 7.73 27.56
C THR A 96 44.54 6.62 26.85
N THR A 97 43.90 5.47 26.57
CA THR A 97 44.42 4.34 25.77
C THR A 97 43.27 3.59 25.04
N TRP A 98 43.57 2.82 23.98
CA TRP A 98 42.56 2.01 23.26
C TRP A 98 41.94 0.91 24.12
N SER A 99 42.71 0.28 25.02
CA SER A 99 42.20 -0.71 25.97
C SER A 99 41.18 -0.11 26.93
N SER A 100 41.40 1.13 27.38
CA SER A 100 40.44 1.87 28.19
C SER A 100 39.13 2.12 27.43
N VAL A 101 39.18 2.48 26.13
CA VAL A 101 37.97 2.66 25.32
C VAL A 101 37.17 1.36 25.23
N LEU A 102 37.82 0.25 24.89
CA LEU A 102 37.16 -1.06 24.78
C LEU A 102 36.54 -1.49 26.11
N TRP A 103 37.23 -1.27 27.22
CA TRP A 103 36.70 -1.57 28.56
C TRP A 103 35.45 -0.77 28.90
N HIS A 104 35.47 0.55 28.69
CA HIS A 104 34.32 1.41 28.99
C HIS A 104 33.13 1.11 28.08
N VAL A 105 33.36 0.99 26.77
CA VAL A 105 32.32 0.67 25.79
C VAL A 105 31.74 -0.72 26.04
N GLY A 106 32.58 -1.71 26.36
CA GLY A 106 32.13 -3.05 26.71
C GLY A 106 31.23 -3.06 27.95
N ARG A 107 31.63 -2.36 29.02
CA ARG A 107 30.81 -2.24 30.25
C ARG A 107 29.49 -1.51 29.99
N TRP A 108 29.51 -0.41 29.25
CA TRP A 108 28.30 0.34 28.93
C TRP A 108 27.36 -0.47 28.03
N GLY A 109 27.92 -1.12 27.01
CA GLY A 109 27.20 -2.00 26.08
C GLY A 109 26.60 -3.21 26.78
N LEU A 110 27.29 -3.79 27.77
CA LEU A 110 26.75 -4.91 28.56
C LEU A 110 25.51 -4.49 29.36
N VAL A 111 25.51 -3.30 29.96
CA VAL A 111 24.34 -2.80 30.71
C VAL A 111 23.20 -2.44 29.76
N SER A 112 23.42 -1.59 28.76
CA SER A 112 22.34 -1.15 27.87
C SER A 112 21.85 -2.28 26.95
N GLY A 113 22.77 -3.06 26.40
CA GLY A 113 22.46 -4.22 25.56
C GLY A 113 21.81 -5.35 26.35
N GLY A 114 22.26 -5.60 27.59
CA GLY A 114 21.63 -6.57 28.48
C GLY A 114 20.16 -6.22 28.77
N VAL A 115 19.84 -4.96 29.09
CA VAL A 115 18.45 -4.53 29.26
C VAL A 115 17.66 -4.65 27.97
N ALA A 116 18.22 -4.24 26.82
CA ALA A 116 17.53 -4.37 25.53
C ALA A 116 17.19 -5.84 25.20
N LEU A 117 18.11 -6.77 25.47
CA LEU A 117 17.91 -8.21 25.30
C LEU A 117 16.89 -8.77 26.30
N LEU A 118 16.86 -8.29 27.55
CA LEU A 118 15.82 -8.70 28.50
C LEU A 118 14.42 -8.28 28.04
N VAL A 119 14.29 -7.09 27.44
CA VAL A 119 13.02 -6.57 26.95
C VAL A 119 12.56 -7.27 25.67
N ALA A 120 13.45 -7.43 24.69
CA ALA A 120 13.07 -7.86 23.34
C ALA A 120 13.72 -9.17 22.87
N GLY A 121 14.80 -9.62 23.51
CA GLY A 121 15.59 -10.79 23.06
C GLY A 121 14.78 -12.07 23.01
N TRP A 122 13.86 -12.28 23.97
CA TRP A 122 12.97 -13.43 23.98
C TRP A 122 12.09 -13.53 22.72
N TRP A 123 11.71 -12.40 22.12
CA TRP A 123 10.90 -12.36 20.90
C TRP A 123 11.67 -12.88 19.69
N PHE A 124 12.94 -12.49 19.54
CA PHE A 124 13.80 -12.97 18.45
C PHE A 124 14.17 -14.45 18.63
N VAL A 125 14.37 -14.91 19.88
CA VAL A 125 14.57 -16.34 20.17
C VAL A 125 13.31 -17.15 19.86
N ARG A 126 12.12 -16.65 20.24
CA ARG A 126 10.84 -17.27 19.86
C ARG A 126 10.70 -17.38 18.34
N ASN A 127 11.00 -16.32 17.60
CA ASN A 127 10.92 -16.33 16.14
C ASN A 127 11.89 -17.34 15.52
N TRP A 128 13.12 -17.42 16.05
CA TRP A 128 14.08 -18.44 15.63
C TRP A 128 13.55 -19.86 15.84
N TRP A 129 12.97 -20.16 17.01
CA TRP A 129 12.42 -21.48 17.29
C TRP A 129 11.21 -21.84 16.44
N LEU A 130 10.34 -20.87 16.13
CA LEU A 130 9.11 -21.12 15.36
C LEU A 130 9.35 -21.14 13.84
N PHE A 131 10.25 -20.30 13.35
CA PHE A 131 10.38 -20.02 11.91
C PHE A 131 11.78 -20.25 11.35
N GLY A 132 12.79 -20.54 12.18
CA GLY A 132 14.19 -20.60 11.74
C GLY A 132 14.80 -19.25 11.32
N ASP A 133 14.05 -18.15 11.49
CA ASP A 133 14.43 -16.78 11.14
C ASP A 133 14.13 -15.88 12.35
N PRO A 134 15.15 -15.22 12.95
CA PRO A 134 14.93 -14.39 14.13
C PRO A 134 14.07 -13.16 13.83
N LEU A 135 14.07 -12.66 12.58
CA LEU A 135 13.28 -11.52 12.15
C LEU A 135 11.87 -11.91 11.67
N ALA A 136 11.59 -13.21 11.55
CA ALA A 136 10.34 -13.77 11.01
C ALA A 136 9.95 -13.21 9.62
N LEU A 137 10.94 -12.76 8.84
CA LEU A 137 10.73 -12.24 7.49
C LEU A 137 10.37 -13.36 6.53
N THR A 138 10.99 -14.54 6.63
CA THR A 138 10.66 -15.69 5.75
C THR A 138 9.17 -16.03 5.87
N ALA A 139 8.68 -16.28 7.09
CA ALA A 139 7.27 -16.57 7.33
C ALA A 139 6.33 -15.45 6.89
N MET A 140 6.73 -14.18 7.03
CA MET A 140 5.96 -13.05 6.50
C MET A 140 5.87 -13.10 4.98
N PHE A 141 6.97 -13.44 4.29
CA PHE A 141 7.03 -13.47 2.83
C PHE A 141 6.39 -14.73 2.23
N ASP A 142 6.19 -15.78 3.00
CA ASP A 142 5.37 -16.93 2.59
C ASP A 142 3.88 -16.54 2.47
N ILE A 143 3.40 -15.62 3.31
CA ILE A 143 2.00 -15.14 3.30
C ILE A 143 1.83 -13.91 2.39
N LEU A 144 2.81 -13.01 2.43
CA LEU A 144 2.81 -11.75 1.67
C LEU A 144 4.09 -11.68 0.84
N PRO A 145 4.11 -12.29 -0.36
CA PRO A 145 5.29 -12.42 -1.18
C PRO A 145 6.05 -11.10 -1.36
N ARG A 146 7.38 -11.23 -1.43
CA ARG A 146 8.25 -10.16 -1.93
C ARG A 146 7.87 -9.83 -3.35
N ARG A 147 8.28 -8.65 -3.80
CA ARG A 147 8.36 -8.40 -5.22
C ARG A 147 9.26 -9.45 -5.88
N PRO A 148 8.87 -10.03 -7.03
CA PRO A 148 9.73 -10.94 -7.78
C PRO A 148 10.99 -10.23 -8.24
N GLU A 149 10.85 -8.96 -8.65
CA GLU A 149 11.96 -8.12 -9.11
C GLU A 149 12.10 -6.80 -8.32
N PRO A 150 13.34 -6.32 -8.13
CA PRO A 150 13.58 -4.98 -7.60
C PRO A 150 12.97 -3.90 -8.53
N PRO A 151 12.31 -2.87 -7.97
CA PRO A 151 11.73 -1.81 -8.78
C PRO A 151 12.81 -1.02 -9.53
N THR A 152 12.46 -0.56 -10.73
CA THR A 152 13.30 0.36 -11.49
C THR A 152 13.42 1.73 -10.79
N TRP A 153 14.42 2.52 -11.19
CA TRP A 153 14.56 3.89 -10.69
C TRP A 153 13.34 4.76 -11.00
N ALA A 154 12.72 4.57 -12.17
CA ALA A 154 11.50 5.28 -12.57
C ALA A 154 10.32 4.94 -11.65
N GLU A 155 10.12 3.67 -11.33
CA GLU A 155 9.09 3.22 -10.38
C GLU A 155 9.29 3.80 -8.98
N LEU A 156 10.53 3.79 -8.49
CA LEU A 156 10.86 4.36 -7.19
C LEU A 156 10.59 5.86 -7.15
N GLN A 157 10.90 6.58 -8.23
CA GLN A 157 10.58 8.00 -8.38
C GLN A 157 9.07 8.24 -8.39
N ALA A 158 8.30 7.43 -9.12
CA ALA A 158 6.83 7.52 -9.15
C ALA A 158 6.22 7.28 -7.75
N ARG A 159 6.79 6.37 -6.97
CA ARG A 159 6.32 6.05 -5.60
C ARG A 159 6.77 7.06 -4.54
N ALA A 160 7.83 7.82 -4.78
CA ALA A 160 8.35 8.81 -3.84
C ALA A 160 7.29 9.86 -3.46
N GLN A 161 6.43 10.25 -4.41
CA GLN A 161 5.30 11.15 -4.15
C GLN A 161 4.29 10.53 -3.18
N GLY A 162 3.99 9.23 -3.33
CA GLY A 162 3.13 8.49 -2.41
C GLY A 162 3.69 8.41 -0.99
N VAL A 163 5.00 8.17 -0.86
CA VAL A 163 5.69 8.22 0.45
C VAL A 163 5.60 9.62 1.07
N TRP A 164 5.84 10.66 0.27
CA TRP A 164 5.77 12.04 0.73
C TRP A 164 4.37 12.42 1.22
N ARG A 165 3.34 12.15 0.41
CA ARG A 165 1.94 12.45 0.76
C ARG A 165 1.50 11.69 2.00
N SER A 166 1.82 10.39 2.07
CA SER A 166 1.46 9.54 3.21
C SER A 166 2.24 9.81 4.48
N TYR A 167 3.34 10.55 4.42
CA TYR A 167 4.01 11.06 5.62
C TYR A 167 3.21 12.21 6.26
N TRP A 168 2.47 13.00 5.47
CA TRP A 168 1.79 14.21 5.94
C TRP A 168 0.28 14.08 6.11
N ALA A 169 -0.44 13.52 5.13
CA ALA A 169 -1.90 13.43 5.17
C ALA A 169 -2.44 12.45 4.11
N VAL A 170 -2.31 11.15 4.35
CA VAL A 170 -3.08 10.12 3.65
C VAL A 170 -3.69 9.21 4.71
N PHE A 171 -5.01 9.26 4.84
CA PHE A 171 -5.74 8.64 5.94
C PHE A 171 -6.46 7.36 5.49
N GLY A 172 -6.92 6.61 6.49
CA GLY A 172 -7.53 5.28 6.30
C GLY A 172 -6.52 4.28 5.72
N TRP A 173 -7.01 3.37 4.87
CA TRP A 173 -6.18 2.42 4.13
C TRP A 173 -5.76 3.00 2.78
N PHE A 174 -5.05 4.13 2.81
CA PHE A 174 -4.63 4.86 1.60
C PHE A 174 -5.80 5.35 0.71
N ASN A 175 -7.01 5.45 1.27
CA ASN A 175 -8.23 5.79 0.54
C ASN A 175 -8.67 7.26 0.69
N VAL A 176 -8.17 7.98 1.70
CA VAL A 176 -8.50 9.39 1.92
C VAL A 176 -7.27 10.26 1.72
N VAL A 177 -7.25 10.98 0.60
CA VAL A 177 -6.15 11.86 0.21
C VAL A 177 -6.55 13.32 0.45
N ALA A 178 -5.65 14.12 1.03
CA ALA A 178 -5.87 15.54 1.21
C ALA A 178 -5.78 16.30 -0.14
N ALA A 179 -6.28 17.53 -0.17
CA ALA A 179 -6.21 18.35 -1.38
C ALA A 179 -4.76 18.71 -1.76
N GLU A 180 -4.47 18.87 -3.05
CA GLU A 180 -3.10 19.09 -3.55
C GLU A 180 -2.36 20.27 -2.92
N TRP A 181 -3.06 21.40 -2.72
CA TRP A 181 -2.50 22.59 -2.08
C TRP A 181 -1.96 22.32 -0.67
N PHE A 182 -2.52 21.33 0.03
CA PHE A 182 -2.09 20.95 1.37
C PHE A 182 -0.67 20.41 1.36
N TYR A 183 -0.36 19.54 0.39
CA TYR A 183 0.98 18.99 0.23
C TYR A 183 1.98 20.05 -0.20
N HIS A 184 1.58 21.01 -1.05
CA HIS A 184 2.44 22.12 -1.43
C HIS A 184 2.91 22.96 -0.22
N ILE A 185 2.06 23.16 0.80
CA ILE A 185 2.45 23.86 2.04
C ILE A 185 3.56 23.08 2.76
N TYR A 186 3.37 21.78 2.99
CA TYR A 186 4.38 20.98 3.68
C TYR A 186 5.67 20.81 2.87
N THR A 187 5.56 20.73 1.54
CA THR A 187 6.71 20.76 0.62
C THR A 187 7.48 22.07 0.75
N ALA A 188 6.80 23.22 0.70
CA ALA A 188 7.43 24.52 0.85
C ALA A 188 8.10 24.68 2.23
N LEU A 189 7.41 24.32 3.32
CA LEU A 189 7.96 24.35 4.68
C LEU A 189 9.21 23.46 4.79
N SER A 190 9.18 22.29 4.17
CA SER A 190 10.28 21.33 4.23
C SER A 190 11.48 21.77 3.40
N LEU A 191 11.25 22.32 2.19
CA LEU A 191 12.30 22.88 1.35
C LEU A 191 12.95 24.12 1.98
N VAL A 192 12.16 25.06 2.50
CA VAL A 192 12.67 26.27 3.18
C VAL A 192 13.41 25.88 4.46
N GLY A 193 12.89 24.91 5.22
CA GLY A 193 13.55 24.37 6.40
C GLY A 193 14.88 23.71 6.06
N LEU A 194 14.91 22.81 5.07
CA LEU A 194 16.14 22.13 4.66
C LEU A 194 17.18 23.11 4.11
N ALA A 195 16.77 24.03 3.23
CA ALA A 195 17.64 25.07 2.69
C ALA A 195 18.22 25.94 3.81
N GLY A 196 17.39 26.34 4.78
CA GLY A 196 17.84 27.08 5.94
C GLY A 196 18.88 26.30 6.75
N PHE A 197 18.65 25.02 7.01
CA PHE A 197 19.58 24.19 7.75
C PHE A 197 20.96 24.06 7.06
N LEU A 198 20.95 23.88 5.73
CA LEU A 198 22.17 23.75 4.92
C LEU A 198 22.92 25.09 4.78
N LEU A 199 22.19 26.20 4.56
CA LEU A 199 22.75 27.52 4.27
C LEU A 199 23.06 28.36 5.51
N ALA A 200 22.45 28.06 6.67
CA ALA A 200 22.68 28.80 7.92
C ALA A 200 24.13 28.74 8.42
N ARG A 201 24.88 27.71 8.01
CA ARG A 201 26.29 27.54 8.39
C ARG A 201 27.23 28.50 7.65
N PRO A 202 27.24 28.58 6.31
CA PRO A 202 28.08 29.55 5.60
C PRO A 202 27.71 31.01 5.90
N LEU A 203 26.42 31.35 6.03
CA LEU A 203 25.98 32.74 6.27
C LEU A 203 26.32 33.26 7.68
N ASN A 204 26.28 32.44 8.72
CA ASN A 204 26.68 32.86 10.08
C ASN A 204 28.21 32.84 10.27
N TRP A 205 28.91 31.94 9.58
CA TRP A 205 30.37 31.85 9.56
C TRP A 205 31.01 33.12 8.98
N LEU A 206 30.45 33.67 7.89
CA LEU A 206 30.88 34.96 7.31
C LEU A 206 30.66 36.15 8.25
N ARG A 207 29.74 36.07 9.22
CA ARG A 207 29.36 37.19 10.10
C ARG A 207 30.10 37.27 11.44
N THR A 208 30.74 36.19 11.92
CA THR A 208 31.20 36.12 13.33
C THR A 208 32.47 35.27 13.55
N ALA A 209 33.44 35.41 12.64
CA ALA A 209 34.57 34.50 12.42
C ALA A 209 35.56 34.23 13.58
N HIS A 210 35.38 34.70 14.82
CA HIS A 210 36.30 34.36 15.94
C HIS A 210 35.65 33.77 17.21
N ARG A 211 34.35 34.02 17.51
CA ARG A 211 33.68 33.45 18.71
C ARG A 211 32.86 32.18 18.46
N GLN A 212 32.45 31.90 17.21
CA GLN A 212 31.57 30.75 16.91
C GLN A 212 32.30 29.43 16.63
N VAL A 213 33.60 29.43 16.29
CA VAL A 213 34.35 28.21 15.89
C VAL A 213 34.38 27.16 17.01
N SER A 214 34.51 27.58 18.28
CA SER A 214 34.48 26.70 19.46
C SER A 214 33.10 26.04 19.68
N ILE A 215 32.02 26.81 19.52
CA ILE A 215 30.63 26.33 19.74
C ILE A 215 30.20 25.36 18.64
N THR A 216 30.60 25.61 17.38
CA THR A 216 30.27 24.74 16.24
C THR A 216 30.97 23.38 16.34
N ARG A 217 32.23 23.34 16.79
CA ARG A 217 32.98 22.08 16.99
C ARG A 217 32.35 21.21 18.09
N GLN A 218 31.78 21.83 19.13
CA GLN A 218 31.12 21.13 20.23
C GLN A 218 29.76 20.52 19.84
N ARG A 219 29.03 21.11 18.88
CA ARG A 219 27.71 20.63 18.43
C ARG A 219 27.77 19.69 17.23
N LEU A 220 28.92 19.61 16.56
CA LEU A 220 29.11 18.78 15.37
C LEU A 220 28.72 17.29 15.59
N PRO A 221 29.09 16.62 16.70
CA PRO A 221 28.76 15.21 16.90
C PRO A 221 27.24 14.97 17.01
N ALA A 222 26.54 15.87 17.71
CA ALA A 222 25.09 15.81 17.82
C ALA A 222 24.40 16.01 16.45
N ILE A 223 24.93 16.90 15.61
CA ILE A 223 24.40 17.12 14.27
C ILE A 223 24.69 15.92 13.36
N MET A 224 25.89 15.35 13.43
CA MET A 224 26.20 14.13 12.69
C MET A 224 25.30 12.97 13.13
N LEU A 225 25.04 12.81 14.43
CA LEU A 225 24.14 11.77 14.92
C LEU A 225 22.71 11.93 14.36
N LEU A 226 22.19 13.16 14.29
CA LEU A 226 20.90 13.46 13.66
C LEU A 226 20.87 13.06 12.18
N LEU A 227 21.91 13.45 11.42
CA LEU A 227 22.01 13.14 9.99
C LEU A 227 22.20 11.65 9.73
N ILE A 228 22.97 10.96 10.57
CA ILE A 228 23.13 9.50 10.52
C ILE A 228 21.79 8.82 10.78
N TRP A 229 21.03 9.26 11.79
CA TRP A 229 19.71 8.68 12.08
C TRP A 229 18.73 8.85 10.91
N ILE A 230 18.71 10.04 10.30
CA ILE A 230 17.92 10.31 9.09
C ILE A 230 18.40 9.40 7.94
N GLY A 231 19.70 9.34 7.66
CA GLY A 231 20.27 8.57 6.56
C GLY A 231 20.01 7.07 6.69
N VAL A 232 20.19 6.49 7.89
CA VAL A 232 19.92 5.08 8.15
C VAL A 232 18.43 4.76 8.01
N THR A 233 17.55 5.66 8.43
CA THR A 233 16.09 5.47 8.26
C THR A 233 15.67 5.56 6.79
N LEU A 234 16.25 6.49 6.03
CA LEU A 234 16.01 6.59 4.58
C LEU A 234 16.57 5.38 3.83
N LEU A 235 17.74 4.88 4.22
CA LEU A 235 18.32 3.65 3.65
C LEU A 235 17.45 2.43 3.98
N SER A 236 16.90 2.36 5.20
CA SER A 236 15.96 1.30 5.58
C SER A 236 14.67 1.37 4.77
N LEU A 237 14.11 2.56 4.54
CA LEU A 237 12.96 2.76 3.66
C LEU A 237 13.28 2.33 2.23
N TRP A 238 14.45 2.71 1.72
CA TRP A 238 14.93 2.32 0.40
C TRP A 238 15.02 0.80 0.26
N GLN A 239 15.68 0.13 1.19
CA GLN A 239 15.76 -1.34 1.20
C GLN A 239 14.37 -1.98 1.27
N TRP A 240 13.46 -1.43 2.07
CA TRP A 240 12.08 -1.90 2.12
C TRP A 240 11.34 -1.71 0.80
N ALA A 241 11.56 -0.57 0.12
CA ALA A 241 10.97 -0.28 -1.19
C ALA A 241 11.39 -1.30 -2.26
N GLN A 242 12.59 -1.87 -2.13
CA GLN A 242 13.05 -2.95 -3.03
C GLN A 242 12.26 -4.24 -2.85
N MET A 243 11.77 -4.52 -1.64
CA MET A 243 11.09 -5.77 -1.31
C MET A 243 9.56 -5.64 -1.37
N ARG A 244 9.01 -4.46 -1.04
CA ARG A 244 7.57 -4.20 -0.81
C ARG A 244 7.22 -2.73 -1.08
N TYR A 245 5.93 -2.39 -0.97
CA TYR A 245 5.45 -1.02 -1.18
C TYR A 245 5.96 -0.05 -0.08
N PRO A 246 6.63 1.07 -0.44
CA PRO A 246 7.11 2.05 0.53
C PRO A 246 5.98 2.97 1.02
N GLN A 247 6.01 3.36 2.30
CA GLN A 247 5.00 4.23 2.91
C GLN A 247 5.66 5.28 3.82
N GLY A 248 5.08 6.48 3.89
CA GLY A 248 5.60 7.59 4.70
C GLY A 248 5.71 7.27 6.19
N ARG A 249 4.77 6.47 6.74
CA ARG A 249 4.81 6.05 8.16
C ARG A 249 6.10 5.33 8.57
N LEU A 250 6.81 4.70 7.62
CA LEU A 250 8.09 4.04 7.89
C LEU A 250 9.21 5.02 8.28
N LEU A 251 9.03 6.32 8.02
CA LEU A 251 9.95 7.39 8.41
C LEU A 251 9.70 7.93 9.83
N PHE A 252 8.60 7.53 10.47
CA PHE A 252 8.22 8.06 11.79
C PHE A 252 9.22 7.81 12.91
N PRO A 253 9.97 6.68 12.96
CA PRO A 253 11.09 6.52 13.89
C PRO A 253 12.11 7.67 13.85
N ALA A 254 12.24 8.37 12.72
CA ALA A 254 13.09 9.55 12.56
C ALA A 254 12.35 10.89 12.55
N THR A 255 11.04 10.92 12.84
CA THR A 255 10.24 12.16 12.80
C THR A 255 10.82 13.25 13.71
N GLY A 256 11.33 12.89 14.90
CA GLY A 256 12.00 13.81 15.80
C GLY A 256 13.25 14.46 15.19
N ALA A 257 14.06 13.69 14.46
CA ALA A 257 15.24 14.23 13.79
C ALA A 257 14.87 15.14 12.60
N PHE A 258 13.90 14.72 11.77
CA PHE A 258 13.37 15.55 10.69
C PHE A 258 12.83 16.88 11.23
N ALA A 259 12.01 16.83 12.28
CA ALA A 259 11.43 18.02 12.90
C ALA A 259 12.49 18.95 13.50
N ILE A 260 13.57 18.42 14.08
CA ILE A 260 14.69 19.24 14.57
C ILE A 260 15.40 19.95 13.41
N VAL A 261 15.75 19.22 12.34
CA VAL A 261 16.44 19.78 11.16
C VAL A 261 15.59 20.88 10.53
N LEU A 262 14.31 20.61 10.29
CA LEU A 262 13.37 21.58 9.73
C LEU A 262 13.19 22.79 10.63
N ALA A 263 13.00 22.59 11.94
CA ALA A 263 12.82 23.68 12.88
C ALA A 263 14.05 24.61 12.97
N VAL A 264 15.25 24.03 13.05
CA VAL A 264 16.50 24.80 13.07
C VAL A 264 16.64 25.61 11.79
N GLY A 265 16.36 25.00 10.64
CA GLY A 265 16.47 25.68 9.36
C GLY A 265 15.44 26.79 9.14
N LEU A 266 14.16 26.55 9.46
CA LEU A 266 13.11 27.57 9.35
C LEU A 266 13.43 28.81 10.20
N VAL A 267 13.90 28.60 11.42
CA VAL A 267 14.24 29.68 12.36
C VAL A 267 15.54 30.40 11.96
N SER A 268 16.41 29.75 11.19
CA SER A 268 17.71 30.31 10.79
C SER A 268 17.62 31.51 9.83
N TRP A 269 16.53 31.60 9.07
CA TRP A 269 16.24 32.71 8.16
C TRP A 269 15.90 34.01 8.89
N LEU A 270 15.60 33.93 10.19
CA LEU A 270 14.94 35.00 10.93
C LEU A 270 15.83 35.56 12.05
N PRO A 271 15.82 36.88 12.26
CA PRO A 271 16.51 37.49 13.40
C PRO A 271 15.86 37.04 14.71
N ARG A 272 16.66 36.85 15.77
CA ARG A 272 16.22 36.33 17.09
C ARG A 272 14.95 37.01 17.63
N ARG A 273 14.80 38.32 17.45
CA ARG A 273 13.63 39.10 17.90
C ARG A 273 12.30 38.68 17.24
N ARG A 274 12.34 38.14 16.01
CA ARG A 274 11.15 37.70 15.26
C ARG A 274 10.87 36.20 15.34
N GLN A 275 11.78 35.43 15.94
CA GLN A 275 11.65 33.97 16.00
C GLN A 275 10.42 33.55 16.81
N GLY A 276 10.14 34.19 17.95
CA GLY A 276 8.95 33.88 18.77
C GLY A 276 7.65 34.05 18.00
N TRP A 277 7.45 35.21 17.37
CA TRP A 277 6.28 35.49 16.54
C TRP A 277 6.11 34.52 15.37
N THR A 278 7.21 34.17 14.69
CA THR A 278 7.17 33.23 13.57
C THR A 278 6.83 31.81 14.05
N ILE A 279 7.40 31.38 15.17
CA ILE A 279 7.07 30.08 15.77
C ILE A 279 5.59 30.04 16.16
N GLY A 280 5.07 31.13 16.75
CA GLY A 280 3.64 31.26 17.07
C GLY A 280 2.74 31.20 15.83
N GLY A 281 3.09 31.95 14.78
CA GLY A 281 2.34 31.95 13.51
C GLY A 281 2.37 30.59 12.81
N LEU A 282 3.53 29.94 12.73
CA LEU A 282 3.66 28.57 12.19
C LEU A 282 2.90 27.56 13.05
N ALA A 283 2.92 27.70 14.37
CA ALA A 283 2.14 26.83 15.24
C ALA A 283 0.63 26.99 15.02
N ALA A 284 0.14 28.23 14.88
CA ALA A 284 -1.26 28.48 14.57
C ALA A 284 -1.65 27.93 13.19
N LEU A 285 -0.81 28.10 12.17
CA LEU A 285 -1.04 27.55 10.83
C LEU A 285 -1.11 26.01 10.88
N LEU A 286 -0.09 25.36 11.46
CA LEU A 286 -0.04 23.90 11.52
C LEU A 286 -1.19 23.33 12.36
N TRP A 287 -1.54 23.98 13.47
CA TRP A 287 -2.71 23.62 14.27
C TRP A 287 -4.00 23.73 13.45
N ALA A 288 -4.20 24.82 12.70
CA ALA A 288 -5.37 24.98 11.85
C ALA A 288 -5.46 23.90 10.77
N LEU A 289 -4.33 23.55 10.14
CA LEU A 289 -4.26 22.45 9.18
C LEU A 289 -4.59 21.09 9.82
N ALA A 290 -4.10 20.85 11.03
CA ALA A 290 -4.38 19.64 11.79
C ALA A 290 -5.87 19.52 12.19
N VAL A 291 -6.51 20.63 12.59
CA VAL A 291 -7.96 20.67 12.92
C VAL A 291 -8.81 20.54 11.65
N LEU A 292 -8.37 21.15 10.54
CA LEU A 292 -9.07 21.07 9.26
C LEU A 292 -9.10 19.64 8.71
N ALA A 293 -8.04 18.86 8.93
CA ALA A 293 -7.90 17.53 8.34
C ALA A 293 -9.07 16.56 8.64
N PRO A 294 -9.43 16.32 9.92
CA PRO A 294 -10.56 15.44 10.23
C PRO A 294 -11.89 16.00 9.73
N LEU A 295 -12.08 17.33 9.73
CA LEU A 295 -13.34 17.96 9.34
C LEU A 295 -13.54 17.99 7.81
N ARG A 296 -12.48 18.20 7.05
CA ARG A 296 -12.55 18.46 5.60
C ARG A 296 -12.37 17.22 4.74
N TRP A 297 -11.57 16.25 5.19
CA TRP A 297 -11.22 15.07 4.40
C TRP A 297 -11.69 13.76 5.03
N ILE A 298 -11.62 13.61 6.35
CA ILE A 298 -11.98 12.32 6.99
C ILE A 298 -13.49 12.23 7.21
N ALA A 299 -14.07 13.13 8.01
CA ALA A 299 -15.47 13.05 8.41
C ALA A 299 -16.46 12.98 7.23
N PRO A 300 -16.29 13.72 6.11
CA PRO A 300 -17.22 13.63 5.00
C PRO A 300 -17.21 12.27 4.28
N VAL A 301 -16.05 11.58 4.24
CA VAL A 301 -15.93 10.27 3.57
C VAL A 301 -16.61 9.16 4.39
N TYR A 302 -16.61 9.31 5.72
CA TYR A 302 -17.19 8.36 6.66
C TYR A 302 -18.56 8.78 7.19
N ALA A 303 -19.14 9.86 6.65
CA ALA A 303 -20.50 10.25 6.97
C ALA A 303 -21.47 9.27 6.29
N PRO A 304 -22.44 8.70 7.02
CA PRO A 304 -23.42 7.82 6.41
C PRO A 304 -24.27 8.60 5.40
N THR A 305 -24.58 7.97 4.27
CA THR A 305 -25.47 8.55 3.26
C THR A 305 -26.82 8.87 3.91
N PRO A 306 -27.40 10.08 3.72
CA PRO A 306 -28.68 10.44 4.32
C PRO A 306 -29.79 9.42 3.99
N LEU A 307 -30.72 9.23 4.92
CA LEU A 307 -31.92 8.43 4.67
C LEU A 307 -32.74 9.02 3.51
N ALA A 308 -33.26 8.18 2.64
CA ALA A 308 -34.11 8.61 1.55
C ALA A 308 -35.60 8.61 1.94
N ALA A 309 -36.40 9.34 1.17
CA ALA A 309 -37.86 9.21 1.19
C ALA A 309 -38.30 8.11 0.23
N ALA A 310 -39.45 7.47 0.48
CA ALA A 310 -39.99 6.41 -0.38
C ALA A 310 -40.16 6.85 -1.85
N SER A 311 -40.40 8.14 -2.11
CA SER A 311 -40.49 8.70 -3.46
C SER A 311 -39.18 8.65 -4.26
N ALA A 312 -38.05 8.32 -3.62
CA ALA A 312 -36.76 8.16 -4.29
C ALA A 312 -36.60 6.79 -4.97
N ILE A 313 -37.49 5.84 -4.71
CA ILE A 313 -37.42 4.50 -5.30
C ILE A 313 -37.83 4.59 -6.78
N ALA A 314 -36.86 4.41 -7.68
CA ALA A 314 -37.10 4.42 -9.12
C ALA A 314 -37.80 3.13 -9.60
N THR A 315 -37.22 1.97 -9.26
CA THR A 315 -37.78 0.66 -9.59
C THR A 315 -38.13 -0.08 -8.30
N PRO A 316 -39.41 -0.14 -7.90
CA PRO A 316 -39.80 -0.81 -6.67
C PRO A 316 -39.71 -2.33 -6.80
N VAL A 317 -39.24 -2.99 -5.74
CA VAL A 317 -39.28 -4.44 -5.54
C VAL A 317 -39.70 -4.73 -4.11
N ASP A 318 -40.10 -5.96 -3.80
CA ASP A 318 -40.47 -6.36 -2.43
C ASP A 318 -39.87 -7.75 -2.16
N VAL A 319 -38.64 -7.75 -1.62
CA VAL A 319 -37.85 -8.97 -1.44
C VAL A 319 -37.25 -9.00 -0.03
N ALA A 320 -37.57 -10.03 0.74
CA ALA A 320 -37.04 -10.20 2.10
C ALA A 320 -35.91 -11.24 2.14
N PHE A 321 -34.71 -10.80 2.53
CA PHE A 321 -33.54 -11.65 2.78
C PHE A 321 -33.54 -12.13 4.23
N GLY A 322 -33.61 -13.45 4.43
CA GLY A 322 -33.62 -14.07 5.76
C GLY A 322 -34.75 -13.60 6.68
N GLY A 323 -35.79 -12.98 6.11
CA GLY A 323 -36.92 -12.38 6.85
C GLY A 323 -36.57 -11.15 7.72
N GLN A 324 -35.41 -10.51 7.51
CA GLN A 324 -34.95 -9.37 8.33
C GLN A 324 -34.60 -8.12 7.52
N LEU A 325 -34.04 -8.32 6.32
CA LEU A 325 -33.58 -7.24 5.45
C LEU A 325 -34.41 -7.24 4.15
N GLY A 326 -35.24 -6.22 3.99
CA GLY A 326 -36.05 -6.00 2.79
C GLY A 326 -35.29 -5.18 1.76
N LEU A 327 -35.15 -5.69 0.55
CA LEU A 327 -34.83 -4.88 -0.64
C LEU A 327 -36.16 -4.34 -1.16
N VAL A 328 -36.32 -3.01 -1.13
CA VAL A 328 -37.57 -2.33 -1.48
C VAL A 328 -37.53 -1.65 -2.85
N GLY A 329 -36.33 -1.57 -3.44
CA GLY A 329 -36.17 -0.98 -4.76
C GLY A 329 -34.72 -0.90 -5.22
N TYR A 330 -34.55 -0.50 -6.46
CA TYR A 330 -33.24 -0.19 -7.03
C TYR A 330 -33.31 0.90 -8.11
N GLU A 331 -32.18 1.52 -8.38
CA GLU A 331 -31.95 2.41 -9.52
C GLU A 331 -30.72 1.91 -10.27
N LEU A 332 -30.89 1.70 -11.57
CA LEU A 332 -29.86 1.18 -12.46
C LEU A 332 -29.41 2.29 -13.41
N GLY A 333 -28.11 2.57 -13.46
CA GLY A 333 -27.56 3.66 -14.26
C GLY A 333 -27.42 3.36 -15.76
N ALA A 334 -27.45 2.08 -16.15
CA ALA A 334 -27.36 1.63 -17.54
C ALA A 334 -27.90 0.20 -17.70
N ASP A 335 -28.54 -0.10 -18.82
CA ASP A 335 -28.99 -1.44 -19.24
C ASP A 335 -28.07 -2.09 -20.30
N GLU A 336 -27.25 -1.28 -20.96
CA GLU A 336 -26.17 -1.67 -21.86
C GLU A 336 -24.80 -1.26 -21.28
N LEU A 337 -23.82 -2.16 -21.38
CA LEU A 337 -22.45 -1.98 -20.89
C LEU A 337 -21.45 -2.40 -21.96
N HIS A 338 -20.21 -1.92 -21.84
CA HIS A 338 -19.06 -2.38 -22.59
C HIS A 338 -17.96 -2.87 -21.64
N PRO A 339 -17.03 -3.74 -22.09
CA PRO A 339 -15.85 -4.10 -21.31
C PRO A 339 -15.08 -2.85 -20.82
N GLY A 340 -14.78 -2.79 -19.52
CA GLY A 340 -14.16 -1.62 -18.90
C GLY A 340 -15.15 -0.58 -18.34
N ASP A 341 -16.44 -0.65 -18.68
CA ASP A 341 -17.46 0.22 -18.09
C ASP A 341 -17.66 -0.06 -16.60
N ALA A 342 -18.20 0.91 -15.90
CA ALA A 342 -18.60 0.79 -14.52
C ALA A 342 -20.11 1.01 -14.40
N LEU A 343 -20.84 -0.02 -13.94
CA LEU A 343 -22.28 0.03 -13.72
C LEU A 343 -22.59 0.74 -12.39
N PRO A 344 -23.23 1.92 -12.41
CA PRO A 344 -23.79 2.53 -11.21
C PRO A 344 -25.10 1.81 -10.84
N LEU A 345 -25.16 1.25 -9.64
CA LEU A 345 -26.35 0.60 -9.10
C LEU A 345 -26.63 1.15 -7.71
N THR A 346 -27.83 1.67 -7.47
CA THR A 346 -28.25 2.06 -6.13
C THR A 346 -29.30 1.08 -5.64
N LEU A 347 -29.04 0.44 -4.51
CA LEU A 347 -29.99 -0.45 -3.83
C LEU A 347 -30.70 0.32 -2.72
N PHE A 348 -32.00 0.11 -2.61
CA PHE A 348 -32.82 0.70 -1.56
C PHE A 348 -33.27 -0.40 -0.61
N TRP A 349 -32.86 -0.28 0.66
CA TRP A 349 -33.11 -1.28 1.67
C TRP A 349 -33.98 -0.77 2.81
N GLN A 350 -34.62 -1.68 3.50
CA GLN A 350 -35.39 -1.45 4.71
C GLN A 350 -35.16 -2.62 5.69
N ALA A 351 -35.03 -2.33 6.97
CA ALA A 351 -35.02 -3.38 8.00
C ALA A 351 -36.42 -3.54 8.59
N ASP A 352 -36.97 -4.75 8.49
CA ASP A 352 -38.27 -5.12 9.09
C ASP A 352 -38.13 -5.55 10.56
N ALA A 353 -36.94 -6.01 10.92
CA ALA A 353 -36.51 -6.30 12.28
C ALA A 353 -35.08 -5.80 12.48
N ALA A 354 -34.71 -5.46 13.72
CA ALA A 354 -33.38 -4.96 14.04
C ALA A 354 -32.35 -6.08 13.78
N PRO A 355 -31.47 -5.95 12.76
CA PRO A 355 -30.53 -7.02 12.45
C PRO A 355 -29.56 -7.22 13.61
N ALA A 356 -29.40 -8.46 14.07
CA ALA A 356 -28.55 -8.76 15.22
C ALA A 356 -27.04 -8.66 14.91
N ARG A 357 -26.68 -8.60 13.62
CA ARG A 357 -25.30 -8.58 13.13
C ARG A 357 -25.17 -7.70 11.89
N ASP A 358 -23.92 -7.43 11.51
CA ASP A 358 -23.58 -6.70 10.30
C ASP A 358 -23.43 -7.66 9.12
N TYR A 359 -24.28 -7.50 8.12
CA TYR A 359 -24.27 -8.29 6.89
C TYR A 359 -23.55 -7.55 5.77
N SER A 360 -22.93 -8.33 4.87
CA SER A 360 -22.38 -7.87 3.61
C SER A 360 -23.40 -8.09 2.49
N ILE A 361 -23.35 -7.22 1.49
CA ILE A 361 -24.15 -7.31 0.27
C ILE A 361 -23.20 -7.66 -0.87
N PHE A 362 -23.57 -8.67 -1.66
CA PHE A 362 -22.92 -8.96 -2.93
C PHE A 362 -23.81 -8.53 -4.08
N VAL A 363 -23.17 -8.04 -5.14
CA VAL A 363 -23.77 -7.76 -6.44
C VAL A 363 -22.95 -8.48 -7.49
N HIS A 364 -23.57 -9.39 -8.24
CA HIS A 364 -22.90 -10.23 -9.23
C HIS A 364 -23.45 -9.95 -10.63
N LEU A 365 -22.54 -9.88 -11.61
CA LEU A 365 -22.84 -9.93 -13.03
C LEU A 365 -22.39 -11.28 -13.56
N THR A 366 -23.35 -12.13 -13.89
CA THR A 366 -23.11 -13.51 -14.34
C THR A 366 -23.55 -13.66 -15.79
N ASP A 367 -22.76 -14.28 -16.66
CA ASP A 367 -23.15 -14.50 -18.06
C ASP A 367 -24.06 -15.72 -18.26
N GLU A 368 -24.42 -16.00 -19.51
CA GLU A 368 -25.27 -17.13 -19.90
C GLU A 368 -24.67 -18.52 -19.62
N ASN A 369 -23.36 -18.61 -19.35
CA ASN A 369 -22.68 -19.85 -18.97
C ASN A 369 -22.54 -19.95 -17.44
N ASP A 370 -23.29 -19.17 -16.67
CA ASP A 370 -23.16 -19.04 -15.21
C ASP A 370 -21.74 -18.62 -14.77
N ILE A 371 -20.96 -17.94 -15.62
CA ILE A 371 -19.62 -17.46 -15.29
C ILE A 371 -19.72 -16.05 -14.70
N LEU A 372 -19.06 -15.82 -13.58
CA LEU A 372 -19.04 -14.53 -12.89
C LEU A 372 -18.11 -13.55 -13.59
N GLN A 373 -18.67 -12.65 -14.39
CA GLN A 373 -17.91 -11.67 -15.17
C GLN A 373 -17.47 -10.46 -14.34
N ALA A 374 -18.29 -10.03 -13.39
CA ALA A 374 -17.92 -8.99 -12.43
C ALA A 374 -18.67 -9.17 -11.10
N GLN A 375 -18.08 -8.72 -10.02
CA GLN A 375 -18.72 -8.73 -8.70
C GLN A 375 -18.35 -7.51 -7.87
N ARG A 376 -19.22 -7.19 -6.91
CA ARG A 376 -18.98 -6.21 -5.87
C ARG A 376 -19.55 -6.69 -4.54
N ASP A 377 -18.66 -6.92 -3.59
CA ASP A 377 -18.99 -7.29 -2.22
C ASP A 377 -18.60 -6.17 -1.27
N SER A 378 -19.55 -5.70 -0.47
CA SER A 378 -19.24 -4.72 0.57
C SER A 378 -20.29 -4.67 1.67
N PHE A 379 -19.89 -4.15 2.83
CA PHE A 379 -20.85 -3.67 3.80
C PHE A 379 -21.67 -2.50 3.21
N PRO A 380 -22.97 -2.40 3.53
CA PRO A 380 -23.82 -1.35 3.02
C PRO A 380 -23.26 0.04 3.30
N ASP A 381 -23.52 0.98 2.39
CA ASP A 381 -23.04 2.36 2.43
C ASP A 381 -21.50 2.41 2.56
N LYS A 382 -20.81 1.47 1.90
CA LYS A 382 -19.34 1.28 1.96
C LYS A 382 -18.81 1.07 3.39
N GLY A 383 -19.64 0.52 4.28
CA GLY A 383 -19.34 0.31 5.68
C GLY A 383 -19.64 1.50 6.60
N ASN A 384 -20.16 2.61 6.07
CA ASN A 384 -20.55 3.77 6.88
C ASN A 384 -21.86 3.57 7.63
N ARG A 385 -22.65 2.57 7.24
CA ARG A 385 -23.91 2.23 7.90
C ARG A 385 -24.10 0.71 8.02
N PRO A 386 -23.49 0.08 9.03
CA PRO A 386 -23.63 -1.35 9.29
C PRO A 386 -25.10 -1.74 9.52
N THR A 387 -25.52 -2.93 9.08
CA THR A 387 -26.93 -3.35 9.13
C THR A 387 -27.49 -3.40 10.55
N SER A 388 -26.67 -3.69 11.56
CA SER A 388 -27.10 -3.65 12.97
C SER A 388 -27.51 -2.26 13.48
N GLN A 389 -27.13 -1.20 12.75
CA GLN A 389 -27.45 0.19 13.08
C GLN A 389 -28.58 0.76 12.22
N TRP A 390 -29.22 -0.07 11.39
CA TRP A 390 -30.32 0.39 10.54
C TRP A 390 -31.54 0.74 11.40
N PRO A 391 -32.06 1.98 11.29
CA PRO A 391 -33.32 2.31 11.94
C PRO A 391 -34.44 1.47 11.33
N LEU A 392 -35.31 0.92 12.17
CA LEU A 392 -36.46 0.14 11.73
C LEU A 392 -37.29 0.93 10.73
N HIS A 393 -37.66 0.28 9.64
CA HIS A 393 -38.47 0.82 8.57
C HIS A 393 -37.91 2.06 7.85
N ALA A 394 -36.69 2.50 8.15
CA ALA A 394 -36.07 3.60 7.42
C ALA A 394 -35.51 3.13 6.07
N LEU A 395 -35.64 3.98 5.05
CA LEU A 395 -35.12 3.70 3.72
C LEU A 395 -33.62 4.01 3.67
N ILE A 396 -32.82 2.95 3.54
CA ILE A 396 -31.37 3.00 3.41
C ILE A 396 -31.00 3.06 1.93
N VAL A 397 -30.14 4.00 1.58
CA VAL A 397 -29.56 4.13 0.24
C VAL A 397 -28.19 3.48 0.24
N ASP A 398 -27.97 2.55 -0.68
CA ASP A 398 -26.73 1.78 -0.76
C ASP A 398 -26.16 1.80 -2.20
N PRO A 399 -25.25 2.74 -2.50
CA PRO A 399 -24.69 2.90 -3.84
C PRO A 399 -23.50 1.96 -4.10
N HIS A 400 -23.61 1.19 -5.17
CA HIS A 400 -22.62 0.28 -5.71
C HIS A 400 -22.08 0.77 -7.05
N LEU A 401 -20.80 0.46 -7.30
CA LEU A 401 -20.17 0.65 -8.60
C LEU A 401 -19.46 -0.66 -8.97
N ILE A 402 -20.00 -1.33 -9.97
CA ILE A 402 -19.54 -2.65 -10.44
C ILE A 402 -18.74 -2.43 -11.73
N THR A 403 -17.43 -2.65 -11.67
CA THR A 403 -16.56 -2.49 -12.83
C THR A 403 -16.49 -3.78 -13.63
N VAL A 404 -16.88 -3.73 -14.89
CA VAL A 404 -16.73 -4.86 -15.82
C VAL A 404 -15.27 -4.91 -16.29
N PRO A 405 -14.58 -6.05 -16.19
CA PRO A 405 -13.22 -6.18 -16.70
C PRO A 405 -13.14 -5.85 -18.20
N GLN A 406 -12.02 -5.26 -18.64
CA GLN A 406 -11.77 -5.07 -20.08
C GLN A 406 -11.64 -6.40 -20.85
N THR A 407 -11.38 -7.49 -20.13
CA THR A 407 -11.28 -8.85 -20.66
C THR A 407 -12.62 -9.59 -20.61
N ALA A 408 -13.71 -8.97 -20.16
CA ALA A 408 -15.03 -9.60 -20.19
C ALA A 408 -15.45 -9.83 -21.65
N PRO A 409 -15.72 -11.08 -22.09
CA PRO A 409 -16.02 -11.33 -23.49
C PRO A 409 -17.38 -10.75 -23.88
N ALA A 410 -17.43 -10.07 -25.03
CA ALA A 410 -18.62 -9.43 -25.58
C ALA A 410 -18.83 -9.83 -27.06
N PRO A 411 -20.07 -9.95 -27.56
CA PRO A 411 -21.33 -9.66 -26.86
C PRO A 411 -21.72 -10.76 -25.85
N ALA A 412 -22.38 -10.38 -24.76
CA ALA A 412 -22.90 -11.31 -23.75
C ALA A 412 -24.17 -10.76 -23.08
N ARG A 413 -24.97 -11.65 -22.49
CA ARG A 413 -26.12 -11.26 -21.66
C ARG A 413 -25.81 -11.52 -20.19
N LEU A 414 -25.76 -10.46 -19.39
CA LEU A 414 -25.39 -10.54 -17.99
C LEU A 414 -26.63 -10.54 -17.09
N ARG A 415 -26.81 -11.57 -16.27
CA ARG A 415 -27.75 -11.60 -15.16
C ARG A 415 -27.18 -10.77 -13.99
N LEU A 416 -27.96 -9.82 -13.49
CA LEU A 416 -27.62 -8.99 -12.33
C LEU A 416 -28.29 -9.57 -11.08
N ASP A 417 -27.48 -10.16 -10.20
CA ASP A 417 -27.94 -10.79 -8.96
C ASP A 417 -27.48 -10.02 -7.73
N VAL A 418 -28.34 -9.92 -6.72
CA VAL A 418 -28.04 -9.32 -5.42
C VAL A 418 -28.29 -10.35 -4.33
N GLY A 419 -27.38 -10.40 -3.35
CA GLY A 419 -27.64 -11.19 -2.16
C GLY A 419 -26.95 -10.64 -0.91
N VAL A 420 -27.32 -11.25 0.22
CA VAL A 420 -26.90 -10.80 1.54
C VAL A 420 -26.27 -11.97 2.27
N TYR A 421 -25.14 -11.74 2.93
CA TYR A 421 -24.43 -12.80 3.64
C TYR A 421 -23.72 -12.30 4.90
N ASP A 422 -23.48 -13.21 5.81
CA ASP A 422 -22.65 -12.97 6.98
C ASP A 422 -21.17 -13.11 6.58
N TYR A 423 -20.41 -12.01 6.65
CA TYR A 423 -19.01 -11.99 6.24
C TYR A 423 -18.11 -12.93 7.05
N ALA A 424 -18.39 -13.12 8.34
CA ALA A 424 -17.55 -13.93 9.22
C ALA A 424 -17.69 -15.43 8.95
N SER A 425 -18.90 -15.87 8.57
CA SER A 425 -19.20 -17.28 8.30
C SER A 425 -19.30 -17.64 6.82
N GLY A 426 -19.47 -16.66 5.94
CA GLY A 426 -19.80 -16.86 4.52
C GLY A 426 -21.24 -17.32 4.28
N ALA A 427 -22.07 -17.44 5.32
CA ALA A 427 -23.43 -17.93 5.19
C ALA A 427 -24.33 -16.89 4.52
N ARG A 428 -24.96 -17.28 3.40
CA ARG A 428 -25.89 -16.43 2.66
C ARG A 428 -27.30 -16.51 3.24
N LEU A 429 -28.02 -15.39 3.19
CA LEU A 429 -29.40 -15.31 3.63
C LEU A 429 -30.34 -15.78 2.52
N PRO A 430 -31.36 -16.59 2.84
CA PRO A 430 -32.28 -17.11 1.83
C PRO A 430 -33.28 -16.05 1.35
N VAL A 431 -33.70 -16.21 0.09
CA VAL A 431 -34.84 -15.55 -0.56
C VAL A 431 -35.63 -16.63 -1.31
N GLY A 432 -36.76 -17.04 -0.73
CA GLY A 432 -37.49 -18.21 -1.23
C GLY A 432 -36.61 -19.48 -1.18
N ASP A 433 -36.47 -20.15 -2.33
CA ASP A 433 -35.61 -21.34 -2.49
C ASP A 433 -34.17 -21.00 -2.92
N ALA A 434 -33.86 -19.71 -3.14
CA ALA A 434 -32.55 -19.22 -3.54
C ALA A 434 -31.86 -18.46 -2.39
N ASP A 435 -30.61 -18.02 -2.63
CA ASP A 435 -29.81 -17.19 -1.73
C ASP A 435 -29.43 -15.83 -2.37
N TYR A 436 -30.09 -15.50 -3.48
CA TYR A 436 -29.98 -14.24 -4.22
C TYR A 436 -31.33 -13.86 -4.85
N TRP A 437 -31.42 -12.62 -5.30
CA TRP A 437 -32.51 -12.11 -6.12
C TRP A 437 -31.97 -11.50 -7.41
N THR A 438 -32.55 -11.88 -8.54
CA THR A 438 -32.18 -11.32 -9.85
C THR A 438 -32.93 -10.02 -10.09
N LEU A 439 -32.20 -8.90 -10.21
CA LEU A 439 -32.77 -7.60 -10.54
C LEU A 439 -33.16 -7.48 -12.01
N GLY A 440 -32.44 -8.17 -12.89
CA GLY A 440 -32.69 -8.15 -14.32
C GLY A 440 -31.52 -8.65 -15.14
N TYR A 441 -31.53 -8.29 -16.41
CA TYR A 441 -30.48 -8.64 -17.36
C TYR A 441 -29.95 -7.39 -18.04
N LEU A 442 -28.64 -7.34 -18.25
CA LEU A 442 -27.92 -6.29 -18.95
C LEU A 442 -27.33 -6.85 -20.24
N SER A 443 -27.18 -6.00 -21.25
CA SER A 443 -26.46 -6.35 -22.46
C SER A 443 -25.01 -5.89 -22.34
N LEU A 444 -24.05 -6.80 -22.50
CA LEU A 444 -22.65 -6.45 -22.69
C LEU A 444 -22.36 -6.41 -24.19
N GLN A 445 -22.03 -5.24 -24.72
CA GLN A 445 -21.70 -5.03 -26.13
C GLN A 445 -20.18 -4.81 -26.30
N PRO A 446 -19.62 -5.14 -27.48
CA PRO A 446 -18.25 -4.74 -27.82
C PRO A 446 -18.09 -3.22 -27.76
N PRO A 447 -16.93 -2.68 -27.32
CA PRO A 447 -16.71 -1.25 -27.17
C PRO A 447 -17.12 -0.44 -28.42
N PRO A 448 -17.75 0.75 -28.26
CA PRO A 448 -18.25 1.52 -29.39
C PRO A 448 -17.11 2.08 -30.26
N GLY A 449 -17.22 1.86 -31.57
CA GLY A 449 -16.16 2.07 -32.56
C GLY A 449 -15.79 0.75 -33.21
N ASP A 450 -15.28 0.77 -34.45
CA ASP A 450 -14.92 -0.44 -35.19
C ASP A 450 -13.75 -1.17 -34.49
N GLY A 451 -14.04 -1.91 -33.41
CA GLY A 451 -13.11 -2.86 -32.83
C GLY A 451 -12.67 -3.76 -33.97
N VAL A 452 -11.44 -3.55 -34.45
CA VAL A 452 -10.90 -4.25 -35.62
C VAL A 452 -10.87 -5.75 -35.34
N PHE A 453 -10.78 -6.12 -34.06
CA PHE A 453 -10.69 -7.49 -33.57
C PHE A 453 -11.82 -7.83 -32.59
N PRO A 454 -12.25 -9.10 -32.53
CA PRO A 454 -13.06 -9.61 -31.44
C PRO A 454 -12.45 -9.29 -30.07
N ASN A 455 -13.30 -8.96 -29.09
CA ASN A 455 -12.91 -8.56 -27.74
C ASN A 455 -11.71 -7.59 -27.72
N SER A 456 -11.78 -6.53 -28.54
CA SER A 456 -10.71 -5.53 -28.65
C SER A 456 -10.33 -4.94 -27.29
N LEU A 457 -9.02 -4.93 -26.99
CA LEU A 457 -8.43 -4.41 -25.75
C LEU A 457 -7.02 -3.88 -26.03
N PHE A 458 -6.33 -3.35 -25.03
CA PHE A 458 -4.91 -3.00 -25.16
C PHE A 458 -4.12 -3.44 -23.93
N VAL A 459 -3.36 -4.53 -24.08
CA VAL A 459 -2.47 -5.03 -23.03
C VAL A 459 -1.04 -4.89 -23.51
N ASN A 460 -0.27 -4.03 -22.84
CA ASN A 460 1.13 -3.75 -23.20
C ASN A 460 2.09 -4.70 -22.46
N PHE A 461 2.90 -5.42 -23.23
CA PHE A 461 4.02 -6.25 -22.78
C PHE A 461 5.35 -5.53 -23.02
N ASP A 462 5.96 -5.03 -21.94
CA ASP A 462 7.25 -4.33 -21.91
C ASP A 462 7.47 -3.24 -22.98
N GLU A 463 6.42 -2.51 -23.36
CA GLU A 463 6.43 -1.46 -24.38
C GLU A 463 6.86 -1.93 -25.78
N GLN A 464 6.84 -3.26 -26.02
CA GLN A 464 7.34 -3.88 -27.24
C GLN A 464 6.26 -4.58 -28.04
N ILE A 465 5.36 -5.29 -27.36
CA ILE A 465 4.28 -6.05 -27.98
C ILE A 465 2.99 -5.72 -27.23
N ALA A 466 1.89 -5.52 -27.95
CA ALA A 466 0.57 -5.36 -27.37
C ALA A 466 -0.35 -6.51 -27.79
N LEU A 467 -1.17 -7.01 -26.87
CA LEU A 467 -2.37 -7.77 -27.25
C LEU A 467 -3.49 -6.77 -27.53
N VAL A 468 -4.05 -6.84 -28.74
CA VAL A 468 -5.06 -5.91 -29.25
C VAL A 468 -6.46 -6.52 -29.43
N GLY A 469 -6.57 -7.84 -29.34
CA GLY A 469 -7.84 -8.56 -29.34
C GLY A 469 -7.67 -10.04 -28.99
N PHE A 470 -8.76 -10.72 -28.67
CA PHE A 470 -8.78 -12.16 -28.47
C PHE A 470 -10.17 -12.75 -28.74
N GLU A 471 -10.23 -14.05 -28.99
CA GLU A 471 -11.48 -14.77 -29.18
C GLU A 471 -11.36 -16.20 -28.64
N PHE A 472 -12.46 -16.69 -28.07
CA PHE A 472 -12.66 -18.08 -27.73
C PHE A 472 -13.72 -18.66 -28.67
N ASP A 473 -13.47 -19.83 -29.27
CA ASP A 473 -14.50 -20.52 -30.06
C ASP A 473 -15.69 -20.99 -29.18
N ARG A 474 -15.43 -21.21 -27.89
CA ARG A 474 -16.43 -21.62 -26.89
C ARG A 474 -16.08 -21.14 -25.49
N ARG A 475 -17.09 -21.05 -24.62
CA ARG A 475 -16.96 -20.72 -23.19
C ARG A 475 -17.58 -21.73 -22.22
N SER A 476 -18.18 -22.79 -22.75
CA SER A 476 -18.56 -24.00 -22.02
C SER A 476 -18.03 -25.21 -22.77
N MET A 477 -17.53 -26.22 -22.04
CA MET A 477 -16.93 -27.42 -22.61
C MET A 477 -16.97 -28.62 -21.66
N GLN A 478 -16.74 -29.80 -22.21
CA GLN A 478 -16.62 -31.06 -21.49
C GLN A 478 -15.15 -31.51 -21.37
N PRO A 479 -14.77 -32.31 -20.37
CA PRO A 479 -13.45 -32.93 -20.32
C PRO A 479 -13.12 -33.71 -21.60
N GLY A 480 -11.92 -33.52 -22.16
CA GLY A 480 -11.50 -34.12 -23.43
C GLY A 480 -11.71 -33.23 -24.66
N GLU A 481 -12.46 -32.13 -24.55
CA GLU A 481 -12.64 -31.17 -25.63
C GLU A 481 -11.47 -30.18 -25.74
N THR A 482 -11.39 -29.51 -26.89
CA THR A 482 -10.36 -28.50 -27.20
C THR A 482 -10.99 -27.12 -27.23
N LEU A 483 -10.36 -26.17 -26.52
CA LEU A 483 -10.61 -24.74 -26.65
C LEU A 483 -9.70 -24.18 -27.74
N THR A 484 -10.26 -23.48 -28.72
CA THR A 484 -9.48 -22.72 -29.68
C THR A 484 -9.44 -21.26 -29.24
N LEU A 485 -8.23 -20.79 -28.95
CA LEU A 485 -7.93 -19.41 -28.56
C LEU A 485 -7.25 -18.70 -29.73
N THR A 486 -7.85 -17.62 -30.22
CA THR A 486 -7.22 -16.73 -31.20
C THR A 486 -6.82 -15.43 -30.52
N LEU A 487 -5.57 -15.01 -30.75
CA LEU A 487 -4.97 -13.79 -30.21
C LEU A 487 -4.57 -12.88 -31.36
N TRP A 488 -4.82 -11.58 -31.22
CA TRP A 488 -4.30 -10.56 -32.14
C TRP A 488 -3.25 -9.73 -31.42
N TRP A 489 -2.04 -9.76 -31.94
CA TRP A 489 -0.88 -9.03 -31.42
C TRP A 489 -0.55 -7.84 -32.30
N GLU A 490 0.00 -6.78 -31.71
CA GLU A 490 0.58 -5.63 -32.40
C GLU A 490 1.99 -5.37 -31.88
N ALA A 491 2.98 -5.26 -32.78
CA ALA A 491 4.32 -4.84 -32.40
C ALA A 491 4.35 -3.32 -32.13
N LEU A 492 4.62 -2.91 -30.89
CA LEU A 492 4.83 -1.50 -30.53
C LEU A 492 6.24 -1.01 -30.90
N ALA A 493 7.20 -1.93 -30.83
CA ALA A 493 8.59 -1.75 -31.25
C ALA A 493 9.08 -3.05 -31.93
N ALA A 494 10.28 -3.02 -32.54
CA ALA A 494 10.90 -4.23 -33.06
C ALA A 494 11.38 -5.11 -31.89
N PRO A 495 10.77 -6.29 -31.64
CA PRO A 495 11.18 -7.14 -30.52
C PRO A 495 12.63 -7.63 -30.71
N PRO A 496 13.48 -7.60 -29.68
CA PRO A 496 14.91 -7.90 -29.79
C PRO A 496 15.21 -9.39 -29.93
N VAL A 497 14.27 -10.25 -29.52
CA VAL A 497 14.40 -11.71 -29.49
C VAL A 497 13.11 -12.39 -29.95
N ASP A 498 13.17 -13.71 -30.15
CA ASP A 498 12.04 -14.58 -30.46
C ASP A 498 11.36 -15.05 -29.17
N TYR A 499 10.30 -14.37 -28.76
CA TYR A 499 9.49 -14.72 -27.61
C TYR A 499 8.55 -15.90 -27.93
N LYS A 500 8.35 -16.77 -26.94
CA LYS A 500 7.29 -17.77 -26.95
C LYS A 500 6.07 -17.22 -26.22
N VAL A 501 4.90 -17.53 -26.74
CA VAL A 501 3.63 -17.27 -26.08
C VAL A 501 3.23 -18.51 -25.31
N PHE A 502 2.99 -18.37 -24.01
CA PHE A 502 2.35 -19.41 -23.20
C PHE A 502 0.85 -19.14 -23.13
N THR A 503 0.06 -20.20 -23.20
CA THR A 503 -1.41 -20.14 -23.08
C THR A 503 -1.88 -21.28 -22.20
N HIS A 504 -2.52 -20.99 -21.06
CA HIS A 504 -2.83 -21.96 -20.01
C HIS A 504 -4.33 -21.93 -19.67
N LEU A 505 -4.91 -23.12 -19.44
CA LEU A 505 -6.19 -23.30 -18.75
C LEU A 505 -5.94 -23.69 -17.30
N VAL A 506 -6.25 -22.78 -16.39
CA VAL A 506 -5.95 -22.90 -14.96
C VAL A 506 -7.24 -23.06 -14.16
N LEU A 507 -7.33 -24.11 -13.36
CA LEU A 507 -8.37 -24.26 -12.33
C LEU A 507 -7.80 -23.82 -10.97
N PRO A 508 -8.36 -22.79 -10.31
CA PRO A 508 -7.90 -22.37 -9.00
C PRO A 508 -7.98 -23.50 -7.94
N PRO A 509 -7.07 -23.53 -6.94
CA PRO A 509 -6.15 -22.45 -6.63
C PRO A 509 -4.90 -22.33 -7.52
N GLU A 510 -4.48 -23.32 -8.33
CA GLU A 510 -3.27 -23.17 -9.18
C GLU A 510 -2.97 -24.35 -10.16
N ALA A 511 -3.97 -25.17 -10.51
CA ALA A 511 -3.72 -26.33 -11.36
C ALA A 511 -3.88 -25.98 -12.85
N THR A 512 -2.78 -25.96 -13.61
CA THR A 512 -2.83 -25.93 -15.08
C THR A 512 -3.25 -27.29 -15.60
N TRP A 513 -4.36 -27.35 -16.34
CA TRP A 513 -4.95 -28.59 -16.87
C TRP A 513 -4.71 -28.75 -18.36
N ALA A 514 -4.64 -27.65 -19.11
CA ALA A 514 -4.21 -27.64 -20.50
C ALA A 514 -3.27 -26.47 -20.71
N GLN A 515 -2.28 -26.64 -21.56
CA GLN A 515 -1.34 -25.57 -21.92
C GLN A 515 -0.80 -25.76 -23.32
N MET A 516 -0.46 -24.65 -23.96
CA MET A 516 0.29 -24.63 -25.21
C MET A 516 1.25 -23.45 -25.18
N ASP A 517 2.54 -23.76 -25.21
CA ASP A 517 3.63 -22.79 -25.29
C ASP A 517 4.25 -22.91 -26.69
N SER A 518 4.15 -21.84 -27.49
CA SER A 518 4.57 -21.89 -28.90
C SER A 518 5.14 -20.57 -29.38
N ASP A 519 5.97 -20.65 -30.42
CA ASP A 519 6.32 -19.47 -31.21
C ASP A 519 5.08 -19.00 -31.96
N PRO A 520 4.88 -17.68 -32.17
CA PRO A 520 3.70 -17.20 -32.86
C PRO A 520 3.51 -17.83 -34.25
N GLN A 521 2.27 -18.20 -34.55
CA GLN A 521 1.88 -18.97 -35.73
C GLN A 521 2.70 -20.26 -35.90
N ARG A 522 3.01 -20.95 -34.80
CA ARG A 522 3.84 -22.18 -34.77
C ARG A 522 5.21 -21.99 -35.45
N GLY A 523 5.78 -20.80 -35.28
CA GLY A 523 7.11 -20.43 -35.80
C GLY A 523 7.12 -19.73 -37.16
N ALA A 524 5.96 -19.56 -37.81
CA ALA A 524 5.86 -18.81 -39.05
C ALA A 524 6.04 -17.29 -38.85
N ALA A 525 5.72 -16.77 -37.66
CA ALA A 525 5.76 -15.35 -37.32
C ALA A 525 6.65 -15.08 -36.10
N LYS A 526 7.93 -15.46 -36.17
CA LYS A 526 8.94 -15.16 -35.13
C LYS A 526 8.94 -13.69 -34.69
N THR A 527 8.82 -13.41 -33.39
CA THR A 527 8.63 -12.03 -32.89
C THR A 527 9.78 -11.09 -33.26
N SER A 528 11.02 -11.57 -33.36
CA SER A 528 12.15 -10.71 -33.76
C SER A 528 12.05 -10.20 -35.21
N THR A 529 11.15 -10.77 -36.01
CA THR A 529 10.89 -10.33 -37.39
C THR A 529 9.76 -9.31 -37.49
N TRP A 530 9.07 -9.02 -36.38
CA TRP A 530 7.93 -8.11 -36.37
C TRP A 530 8.38 -6.65 -36.55
N GLN A 531 7.65 -5.92 -37.38
CA GLN A 531 7.86 -4.49 -37.60
C GLN A 531 6.93 -3.65 -36.73
N PRO A 532 7.34 -2.47 -36.22
CA PRO A 532 6.43 -1.60 -35.46
C PRO A 532 5.13 -1.30 -36.23
N GLY A 533 3.99 -1.48 -35.57
CA GLY A 533 2.63 -1.40 -36.13
C GLY A 533 2.15 -2.66 -36.85
N GLN A 534 2.98 -3.70 -36.99
CA GLN A 534 2.57 -4.96 -37.60
C GLN A 534 1.61 -5.71 -36.66
N GLN A 535 0.49 -6.17 -37.23
CA GLN A 535 -0.50 -6.96 -36.53
C GLN A 535 -0.41 -8.44 -36.94
N ILE A 536 -0.50 -9.34 -35.96
CA ILE A 536 -0.38 -10.79 -36.12
C ILE A 536 -1.58 -11.48 -35.49
N GLU A 537 -2.30 -12.26 -36.28
CA GLU A 537 -3.30 -13.22 -35.79
C GLU A 537 -2.63 -14.54 -35.46
N ASP A 538 -2.94 -15.10 -34.29
CA ASP A 538 -2.26 -16.28 -33.76
C ASP A 538 -3.23 -17.21 -33.03
N THR A 539 -3.14 -18.52 -33.26
CA THR A 539 -4.15 -19.49 -32.81
C THR A 539 -3.53 -20.63 -32.00
N TYR A 540 -4.16 -20.93 -30.86
CA TYR A 540 -3.76 -21.95 -29.90
C TYR A 540 -4.89 -22.94 -29.64
N GLU A 541 -4.54 -24.21 -29.48
CA GLU A 541 -5.47 -25.30 -29.25
C GLU A 541 -5.18 -25.92 -27.88
N LEU A 542 -6.08 -25.69 -26.92
CA LEU A 542 -5.93 -26.13 -25.53
C LEU A 542 -6.89 -27.30 -25.27
N THR A 543 -6.36 -28.53 -25.37
CA THR A 543 -7.14 -29.75 -25.15
C THR A 543 -7.18 -30.11 -23.68
N LEU A 544 -8.37 -30.13 -23.08
CA LEU A 544 -8.55 -30.57 -21.70
C LEU A 544 -8.36 -32.07 -21.56
N PRO A 545 -7.67 -32.55 -20.50
CA PRO A 545 -7.64 -33.97 -20.17
C PRO A 545 -9.04 -34.52 -19.89
N ALA A 546 -9.30 -35.78 -20.22
CA ALA A 546 -10.58 -36.45 -19.97
C ALA A 546 -10.92 -36.61 -18.47
N ASN A 547 -9.93 -36.41 -17.58
CA ASN A 547 -10.10 -36.41 -16.13
C ASN A 547 -10.11 -35.00 -15.52
N ALA A 548 -10.26 -33.95 -16.34
CA ALA A 548 -10.40 -32.58 -15.86
C ALA A 548 -11.66 -32.45 -14.98
N PRO A 549 -11.54 -31.87 -13.76
CA PRO A 549 -12.69 -31.58 -12.91
C PRO A 549 -13.66 -30.59 -13.54
N ALA A 550 -14.95 -30.71 -13.20
CA ALA A 550 -15.90 -29.64 -13.48
C ALA A 550 -15.52 -28.38 -12.68
N GLY A 551 -15.73 -27.20 -13.28
CA GLY A 551 -15.39 -25.93 -12.66
C GLY A 551 -15.25 -24.78 -13.64
N VAL A 552 -14.83 -23.62 -13.14
CA VAL A 552 -14.53 -22.44 -13.96
C VAL A 552 -13.03 -22.31 -14.10
N TYR A 553 -12.56 -22.44 -15.33
CA TYR A 553 -11.16 -22.40 -15.73
C TYR A 553 -10.81 -21.00 -16.22
N PHE A 554 -9.64 -20.52 -15.86
CA PHE A 554 -9.10 -19.23 -16.26
C PHE A 554 -8.17 -19.41 -17.45
N VAL A 555 -8.32 -18.57 -18.48
CA VAL A 555 -7.42 -18.55 -19.63
C VAL A 555 -6.32 -17.52 -19.37
N GLU A 556 -5.11 -17.99 -19.09
CA GLU A 556 -3.94 -17.15 -18.82
C GLU A 556 -2.99 -17.17 -20.03
N ILE A 557 -2.46 -16.01 -20.38
CA ILE A 557 -1.50 -15.86 -21.47
C ILE A 557 -0.32 -14.97 -21.08
N GLY A 558 0.80 -15.13 -21.77
CA GLY A 558 1.91 -14.17 -21.71
C GLY A 558 3.03 -14.54 -22.67
N LEU A 559 4.05 -13.68 -22.72
CA LEU A 559 5.23 -13.89 -23.54
C LEU A 559 6.47 -14.10 -22.67
N TYR A 560 7.38 -14.96 -23.10
CA TYR A 560 8.65 -15.19 -22.42
C TYR A 560 9.79 -15.47 -23.39
N ASP A 561 11.00 -15.10 -22.97
CA ASP A 561 12.23 -15.44 -23.68
C ASP A 561 12.56 -16.92 -23.42
N PRO A 562 12.60 -17.80 -24.44
CA PRO A 562 12.86 -19.22 -24.22
C PRO A 562 14.29 -19.54 -23.78
N ASP A 563 15.26 -18.64 -23.99
CA ASP A 563 16.65 -18.84 -23.62
C ASP A 563 16.88 -18.49 -22.14
N THR A 564 16.22 -17.44 -21.63
CA THR A 564 16.36 -17.00 -20.23
C THR A 564 15.22 -17.45 -19.32
N ASN A 565 14.07 -17.79 -19.88
CA ASN A 565 12.76 -17.94 -19.22
C ASN A 565 12.21 -16.66 -18.58
N ASP A 566 12.76 -15.49 -18.90
CA ASP A 566 12.23 -14.21 -18.43
C ASP A 566 10.91 -13.90 -19.14
N ARG A 567 9.89 -13.49 -18.39
CA ARG A 567 8.57 -13.14 -18.93
C ARG A 567 8.48 -11.64 -19.21
N LEU A 568 7.83 -11.26 -20.30
CA LEU A 568 7.50 -9.86 -20.53
C LEU A 568 6.48 -9.37 -19.51
N THR A 569 6.71 -8.20 -18.94
CA THR A 569 5.84 -7.67 -17.89
C THR A 569 4.61 -6.97 -18.44
N VAL A 570 3.49 -7.14 -17.74
CA VAL A 570 2.25 -6.38 -17.93
C VAL A 570 1.94 -5.64 -16.64
N ASN A 571 1.71 -4.33 -16.71
CA ASN A 571 1.45 -3.49 -15.52
C ASN A 571 2.47 -3.70 -14.39
N PHE A 572 3.76 -3.88 -14.74
CA PHE A 572 4.86 -4.16 -13.82
C PHE A 572 4.77 -5.53 -13.10
N SER A 573 4.08 -6.51 -13.70
CA SER A 573 3.98 -7.91 -13.23
C SER A 573 4.37 -8.89 -14.33
N ASP A 574 5.08 -9.96 -13.97
CA ASP A 574 5.55 -11.06 -14.82
C ASP A 574 4.56 -12.24 -14.90
N LYS A 575 3.36 -12.10 -14.33
CA LYS A 575 2.39 -13.20 -14.17
C LYS A 575 1.48 -13.42 -15.39
N GLY A 576 1.80 -12.82 -16.54
CA GLY A 576 0.89 -12.84 -17.69
C GLY A 576 -0.44 -12.12 -17.41
N VAL A 577 -1.45 -12.41 -18.23
CA VAL A 577 -2.78 -11.81 -18.17
C VAL A 577 -3.86 -12.88 -18.28
N VAL A 578 -4.90 -12.75 -17.46
CA VAL A 578 -6.11 -13.55 -17.58
C VAL A 578 -7.05 -12.90 -18.59
N LEU A 579 -7.28 -13.56 -19.73
CA LEU A 579 -8.15 -13.07 -20.80
C LEU A 579 -9.64 -13.35 -20.56
N GLY A 580 -9.97 -14.31 -19.72
CA GLY A 580 -11.35 -14.70 -19.49
C GLY A 580 -11.46 -16.04 -18.79
N GLN A 581 -12.67 -16.57 -18.80
CA GLN A 581 -13.03 -17.79 -18.12
C GLN A 581 -13.85 -18.70 -19.04
N VAL A 582 -13.69 -20.01 -18.83
CA VAL A 582 -14.41 -21.07 -19.54
C VAL A 582 -14.97 -22.03 -18.48
N ARG A 583 -16.23 -22.42 -18.61
CA ARG A 583 -16.86 -23.41 -17.74
C ARG A 583 -16.61 -24.82 -18.29
N VAL A 584 -16.24 -25.73 -17.39
CA VAL A 584 -16.17 -27.17 -17.63
C VAL A 584 -17.27 -27.82 -16.81
N GLU A 585 -18.11 -28.61 -17.48
CA GLU A 585 -19.27 -29.29 -16.89
C GLU A 585 -18.98 -30.74 -16.44
#